data_AF-A0A2N3ARI0-F1
#
_entry.id   AF-A0A2N3ARI0-F1
#
_cell.length_a   1.000
_cell.length_b   1.000
_cell.length_c   1.000
_cell.angle_alpha   90.00
_cell.angle_beta   90.00
_cell.angle_gamma   90.00
#
_symmetry.space_group_name_H-M   'P 1'
#
loop_
_entity.id
_entity.type
_entity.pdbx_description
1 polymer ?
#
loop_
_entity_poly.entity_id
_entity_poly.type
_entity_poly.pdbx_seq_one_letter_code
_entity_poly.pdbx_strand_id
1 'polypeptide(L)' 'TDLRASMSLVIAALAAEGETTVRRLYHLDRGYERLEEKLQLVGADIERVDD' A
#
# COMPACT_ATOMS: atom_id res chain seq x y z
N THR A 1 4.13 -14.66 -2.55
CA THR A 1 3.31 -13.76 -3.37
C THR A 1 4.17 -12.62 -3.87
N ASP A 2 3.82 -12.08 -5.03
CA ASP A 2 4.67 -11.22 -5.84
C ASP A 2 4.65 -9.76 -5.38
N LEU A 3 5.86 -9.19 -5.23
CA LEU A 3 6.11 -7.78 -4.92
C LEU A 3 5.31 -6.83 -5.82
N ARG A 4 5.28 -7.11 -7.13
CA ARG A 4 4.57 -6.28 -8.12
C ARG A 4 3.06 -6.39 -7.99
N ALA A 5 2.53 -7.59 -7.73
CA ALA A 5 1.10 -7.76 -7.53
C ALA A 5 0.61 -7.01 -6.29
N SER A 6 1.38 -7.03 -5.20
CA SER A 6 1.07 -6.27 -3.99
C SER A 6 1.03 -4.76 -4.25
N MET A 7 1.98 -4.20 -5.02
CA MET A 7 1.96 -2.78 -5.37
C MET A 7 0.77 -2.41 -6.25
N SER A 8 0.40 -3.28 -7.21
CA SER A 8 -0.78 -3.06 -8.04
C SER A 8 -2.06 -2.96 -7.22
N LEU A 9 -2.20 -3.75 -6.15
CA LEU A 9 -3.35 -3.66 -5.24
C LEU A 9 -3.38 -2.34 -4.46
N VAL A 10 -2.22 -1.84 -4.02
CA VAL A 10 -2.12 -0.53 -3.35
C VAL A 10 -2.56 0.59 -4.30
N ILE A 11 -2.10 0.58 -5.55
CA ILE A 11 -2.51 1.58 -6.55
C ILE A 11 -4.01 1.48 -6.84
N ALA A 12 -4.54 0.26 -6.97
CA ALA A 12 -5.97 0.06 -7.16
C ALA A 12 -6.80 0.58 -5.99
N ALA A 13 -6.34 0.39 -4.75
CA ALA A 13 -6.97 0.91 -3.54
C ALA A 13 -6.98 2.46 -3.51
N LEU A 14 -5.87 3.10 -3.90
CA LEU A 14 -5.80 4.57 -3.99
C LEU A 14 -6.72 5.16 -5.07
N ALA A 15 -7.07 4.38 -6.09
CA ALA A 15 -8.00 4.79 -7.15
C ALA A 15 -9.46 4.41 -6.83
N ALA A 16 -9.70 3.59 -5.82
CA ALA A 16 -11.04 3.15 -5.44
C ALA A 16 -11.80 4.27 -4.71
N GLU A 17 -13.12 4.28 -4.88
CA GLU A 17 -13.98 5.18 -4.10
C GLU A 17 -14.23 4.58 -2.71
N GLY A 18 -14.15 5.42 -1.67
CA GLY A 18 -14.34 5.02 -0.28
C GLY A 18 -13.07 4.47 0.37
N GLU A 19 -13.24 3.65 1.41
CA GLU A 19 -12.13 3.13 2.21
C GLU A 19 -11.77 1.69 1.77
N THR A 20 -10.48 1.41 1.60
CA THR A 20 -9.98 0.08 1.23
C THR A 20 -8.91 -0.39 2.20
N THR A 21 -9.12 -1.53 2.84
CA THR A 21 -8.11 -2.20 3.66
C THR A 21 -7.38 -3.28 2.86
N VAL A 22 -6.08 -3.12 2.65
CA VAL A 22 -5.24 -4.14 1.97
C VAL A 22 -4.46 -4.95 3.00
N ARG A 23 -4.65 -6.28 3.03
CA ARG A 23 -3.99 -7.19 3.98
C ARG A 23 -2.82 -7.96 3.36
N ARG A 24 -1.98 -8.56 4.21
CA ARG A 24 -0.83 -9.41 3.84
C ARG A 24 0.26 -8.66 3.06
N LEU A 25 0.59 -7.44 3.51
CA LEU A 25 1.57 -6.55 2.89
C LEU A 25 3.05 -6.91 3.16
N TYR A 26 3.35 -7.99 3.89
CA TYR A 26 4.73 -8.40 4.24
C TYR A 26 5.66 -8.65 3.03
N HIS A 27 5.10 -8.81 1.83
CA HIS A 27 5.86 -8.89 0.59
C HIS A 27 6.34 -7.53 0.08
N LEU A 28 5.61 -6.43 0.37
CA LEU A 28 6.01 -5.07 0.00
C LEU A 28 7.25 -4.64 0.76
N ASP A 29 7.36 -4.98 2.04
CA ASP A 29 8.50 -4.61 2.88
C ASP A 29 9.85 -5.12 2.34
N ARG A 30 9.84 -6.21 1.54
CA ARG A 30 11.05 -6.77 0.92
C ARG A 30 11.59 -5.95 -0.25
N GLY A 31 10.78 -5.09 -0.87
CA GLY A 31 11.17 -4.34 -2.07
C GLY A 31 10.77 -2.87 -2.08
N TYR A 32 9.92 -2.46 -1.14
CA TYR A 32 9.47 -1.09 -0.93
C TYR A 32 9.53 -0.76 0.55
N GLU A 33 10.69 -0.28 0.98
CA GLU A 33 10.89 0.22 2.34
C GLU A 33 10.01 1.46 2.59
N ARG A 34 9.25 1.45 3.69
CA ARG A 34 8.42 2.57 4.18
C ARG A 34 7.56 3.16 3.06
N LEU A 35 6.86 2.29 2.34
CA LEU A 35 6.07 2.64 1.16
C LEU A 35 4.98 3.67 1.50
N GLU A 36 4.29 3.45 2.60
CA GLU A 36 3.24 4.31 3.14
C GLU A 36 3.74 5.76 3.27
N GLU A 37 4.92 5.97 3.83
CA GLU A 37 5.48 7.30 4.00
C GLU A 37 5.83 7.94 2.66
N LYS A 38 6.42 7.17 1.74
CA LYS A 38 6.77 7.67 0.40
C LYS A 38 5.52 8.07 -0.39
N LEU A 39 4.42 7.33 -0.24
CA LEU A 39 3.15 7.65 -0.88
C LEU A 39 2.48 8.86 -0.22
N GLN A 40 2.51 8.97 1.10
CA GLN A 40 2.04 10.15 1.83
C GLN A 40 2.79 11.42 1.40
N LEU A 41 4.11 11.34 1.17
CA LEU A 41 4.92 12.47 0.69
C LEU A 41 4.49 13.00 -0.69
N VAL A 42 3.79 12.19 -1.49
CA VAL A 42 3.22 12.60 -2.79
C VAL A 42 1.71 12.83 -2.73
N GLY A 43 1.13 12.88 -1.52
CA GLY A 43 -0.26 13.24 -1.29
C GLY A 43 -1.25 12.08 -1.27
N ALA A 44 -0.78 10.84 -1.15
CA ALA A 44 -1.69 9.71 -0.96
C ALA A 44 -2.29 9.71 0.46
N ASP A 45 -3.61 9.54 0.56
CA ASP A 45 -4.30 9.28 1.82
C ASP A 45 -4.24 7.79 2.13
N ILE A 46 -3.23 7.40 2.91
CA ILE A 46 -2.96 6.01 3.28
C ILE A 46 -2.30 5.98 4.66
N GLU A 47 -2.61 4.96 5.43
CA GLU A 47 -1.96 4.69 6.70
C GLU A 47 -1.66 3.20 6.85
N ARG A 48 -0.64 2.87 7.64
CA ARG A 48 -0.33 1.50 8.01
C ARG A 48 -0.96 1.22 9.37
N VAL A 49 -1.89 0.28 9.40
CA VAL A 49 -2.60 -0.15 10.60
C VAL A 49 -2.09 -1.52 11.03
N ASP A 50 -1.86 -1.68 12.33
CA ASP A 50 -1.64 -2.98 12.95
C ASP A 50 -3.01 -3.55 13.36
N ASP A 51 -3.32 -4.78 12.92
CA ASP A 51 -4.47 -5.59 13.40
C ASP A 51 -4.12 -6.22 14.76
#